data_AF-A0A939IA38-F1
#
_entry.id   AF-A0A939IA38-F1
#
_cell.length_a   1.000
_cell.length_b   1.000
_cell.length_c   1.000
_cell.angle_alpha   90.00
_cell.angle_beta   90.00
_cell.angle_gamma   90.00
#
_symmetry.space_group_name_H-M   'P 1'
#
loop_
_entity.id
_entity.type
_entity.pdbx_description
1 polymer ?
#
loop_
_entity_poly.entity_id
_entity_poly.type
_entity_poly.pdbx_seq_one_letter_code
_entity_poly.pdbx_strand_id
1 'polypeptide(L)'
;MGKPDLDRAEEARDLEEAAERTRGEDRLSFLSQAADHWSEAGAYDRAIDLLTRVAAESGDPADAGSPVLACSLFRAGREEEAWEVVEKAEGLAAAGQNWRDYDELADYLVRADRPERALKCYDEALRIVLGLEQPDAPEPEHPALRPLSSVRRNRMLVRQRLGLPADEHDKAAVKALPVAERWRRRRRP
;
A
#
# COMPACT_ATOMS: atom_id res chain seq x y z
N MET A 1 -7.00 20.45 -7.92
CA MET A 1 -7.98 19.87 -6.98
C MET A 1 -9.02 19.13 -7.81
N GLY A 2 -8.93 17.80 -7.86
CA GLY A 2 -9.94 16.97 -8.54
C GLY A 2 -11.22 16.96 -7.70
N LYS A 3 -12.39 16.95 -8.35
CA LYS A 3 -13.66 16.73 -7.64
C LYS A 3 -13.55 15.43 -6.84
N PRO A 4 -13.99 15.38 -5.56
CA PRO A 4 -14.13 14.12 -4.87
C PRO A 4 -15.00 13.21 -5.73
N ASP A 5 -14.57 11.96 -5.92
CA ASP A 5 -15.30 10.97 -6.70
C ASP A 5 -16.59 10.67 -5.93
N LEU A 6 -17.69 11.30 -6.34
CA LEU A 6 -18.97 11.26 -5.63
C LEU A 6 -19.46 9.82 -5.45
N ASP A 7 -19.05 8.93 -6.36
CA ASP A 7 -19.34 7.49 -6.33
C ASP A 7 -18.75 6.83 -5.07
N ARG A 8 -17.47 7.09 -4.75
CA ARG A 8 -16.82 6.51 -3.56
C ARG A 8 -17.43 7.00 -2.26
N ALA A 9 -17.82 8.27 -2.20
CA ALA A 9 -18.50 8.81 -1.02
C ALA A 9 -19.91 8.21 -0.83
N GLU A 10 -20.59 7.84 -1.91
CA GLU A 10 -21.88 7.15 -1.86
C GLU A 10 -21.71 5.70 -1.41
N GLU A 11 -20.80 4.95 -2.04
CA GLU A 11 -20.44 3.58 -1.65
C GLU A 11 -20.02 3.50 -0.16
N ALA A 12 -19.25 4.47 0.32
CA ALA A 12 -18.86 4.53 1.73
C ALA A 12 -20.07 4.65 2.67
N ARG A 13 -21.07 5.47 2.32
CA ARG A 13 -22.29 5.63 3.14
C ARG A 13 -23.12 4.35 3.15
N ASP A 14 -23.25 3.67 2.01
CA ASP A 14 -23.98 2.41 1.91
C ASP A 14 -23.34 1.33 2.79
N LEU A 15 -22.00 1.29 2.82
CA LEU A 15 -21.25 0.39 3.70
C LEU A 15 -21.44 0.73 5.18
N GLU A 16 -21.44 2.01 5.56
CA GLU A 16 -21.76 2.41 6.95
C GLU A 16 -23.19 2.02 7.34
N GLU A 17 -24.16 2.19 6.45
CA GLU A 17 -25.55 1.80 6.69
C GLU A 17 -25.71 0.27 6.79
N ALA A 18 -24.92 -0.50 6.03
CA ALA A 18 -24.83 -1.96 6.18
C ALA A 18 -24.20 -2.34 7.53
N ALA A 19 -23.16 -1.62 7.96
CA ALA A 19 -22.50 -1.81 9.25
C ALA A 19 -23.47 -1.58 10.43
N GLU A 20 -24.37 -0.61 10.34
CA GLU A 20 -25.40 -0.36 11.38
C GLU A 20 -26.39 -1.52 11.55
N ARG A 21 -26.67 -2.25 10.46
CA ARG A 21 -27.58 -3.41 10.45
C ARG A 21 -26.87 -4.72 10.81
N THR A 22 -25.56 -4.68 10.92
CA THR A 22 -24.69 -5.85 11.13
C THR A 22 -24.06 -5.80 12.52
N ARG A 23 -23.52 -6.91 13.02
CA ARG A 23 -22.80 -6.97 14.30
C ARG A 23 -21.52 -7.79 14.17
N GLY A 24 -20.64 -7.65 15.15
CA GLY A 24 -19.40 -8.44 15.23
C GLY A 24 -18.41 -8.10 14.11
N GLU A 25 -17.64 -9.10 13.69
CA GLU A 25 -16.57 -8.96 12.71
C GLU A 25 -17.06 -8.47 11.34
N ASP A 26 -18.22 -8.94 10.88
CA ASP A 26 -18.81 -8.48 9.61
C ASP A 26 -19.08 -6.97 9.63
N ARG A 27 -19.53 -6.45 10.78
CA ARG A 27 -19.71 -4.99 10.95
C ARG A 27 -18.38 -4.26 10.86
N LEU A 28 -17.32 -4.77 11.51
CA LEU A 28 -15.99 -4.14 11.45
C LEU A 28 -15.44 -4.16 10.03
N SER A 29 -15.66 -5.25 9.29
CA SER A 29 -15.29 -5.33 7.86
C SER A 29 -15.97 -4.25 7.02
N PHE A 30 -17.28 -4.03 7.21
CA PHE A 30 -17.98 -2.94 6.53
C PHE A 30 -17.41 -1.56 6.88
N LEU A 31 -17.07 -1.32 8.15
CA LEU A 31 -16.47 -0.05 8.57
C LEU A 31 -15.07 0.16 7.96
N SER A 32 -14.23 -0.87 7.91
CA SER A 32 -12.91 -0.79 7.28
C SER A 32 -13.03 -0.50 5.78
N GLN A 33 -13.96 -1.15 5.08
CA GLN A 33 -14.22 -0.89 3.65
C GLN A 33 -14.76 0.53 3.43
N ALA A 34 -15.69 0.98 4.27
CA ALA A 34 -16.21 2.34 4.22
C ALA A 34 -15.10 3.37 4.42
N ALA A 35 -14.15 3.11 5.32
CA ALA A 35 -13.03 4.00 5.56
C ALA A 35 -12.08 4.11 4.35
N ASP A 36 -11.80 3.02 3.65
CA ASP A 36 -11.01 3.07 2.42
C ASP A 36 -11.72 3.90 1.34
N HIS A 37 -13.03 3.72 1.15
CA HIS A 37 -13.81 4.55 0.23
C HIS A 37 -13.87 6.03 0.64
N TRP A 38 -13.97 6.33 1.93
CA TRP A 38 -13.86 7.71 2.40
C TRP A 38 -12.47 8.30 2.14
N SER A 39 -11.40 7.52 2.33
CA SER A 39 -10.04 7.93 2.02
C SER A 39 -9.87 8.23 0.53
N GLU A 40 -10.40 7.37 -0.35
CA GLU A 40 -10.40 7.58 -1.80
C GLU A 40 -11.23 8.81 -2.23
N ALA A 41 -12.35 9.06 -1.56
CA ALA A 41 -13.17 10.26 -1.76
C ALA A 41 -12.53 11.55 -1.21
N GLY A 42 -11.41 11.44 -0.48
CA GLY A 42 -10.71 12.57 0.14
C GLY A 42 -11.30 13.04 1.47
N ALA A 43 -12.24 12.29 2.05
CA ALA A 43 -12.83 12.55 3.37
C ALA A 43 -11.97 11.91 4.47
N TYR A 44 -10.72 12.36 4.58
CA TYR A 44 -9.70 11.71 5.42
C TYR A 44 -10.06 11.67 6.91
N ASP A 45 -10.66 12.73 7.46
CA ASP A 45 -11.08 12.73 8.87
C ASP A 45 -12.10 11.63 9.17
N ARG A 46 -13.06 11.40 8.26
CA ARG A 46 -14.04 10.33 8.42
C ARG A 46 -13.40 8.95 8.31
N ALA A 47 -12.48 8.77 7.36
CA ALA A 47 -11.72 7.52 7.23
C ALA A 47 -10.91 7.21 8.50
N ILE A 48 -10.23 8.22 9.06
CA ILE A 48 -9.47 8.10 10.30
C ILE A 48 -10.38 7.71 11.47
N ASP A 49 -11.50 8.41 11.67
CA ASP A 49 -12.46 8.10 12.74
C ASP A 49 -12.93 6.65 12.68
N LEU A 50 -13.28 6.15 11.49
CA LEU A 50 -13.74 4.79 11.30
C LEU A 50 -12.63 3.77 11.58
N LEU A 51 -11.41 3.98 11.09
CA LEU A 51 -10.29 3.05 11.28
C LEU A 51 -9.82 3.02 12.73
N THR A 52 -9.75 4.17 13.41
CA THR A 52 -9.45 4.23 14.84
C THR A 52 -10.52 3.50 15.65
N ARG A 53 -11.79 3.63 15.26
CA ARG A 53 -12.89 2.89 15.89
C ARG A 53 -12.77 1.39 15.67
N VAL A 54 -12.49 0.95 14.44
CA VAL A 54 -12.27 -0.48 14.13
C VAL A 54 -11.13 -1.04 14.98
N ALA A 55 -9.98 -0.37 15.01
CA ALA A 55 -8.83 -0.78 15.81
C ALA A 55 -9.14 -0.88 17.32
N ALA A 56 -9.94 0.05 17.85
CA ALA A 56 -10.35 0.03 19.25
C ALA A 56 -11.35 -1.10 19.56
N GLU A 57 -12.27 -1.39 18.63
CA GLU A 57 -13.31 -2.41 18.81
C GLU A 57 -12.81 -3.84 18.56
N SER A 58 -11.90 -4.05 17.60
CA SER A 58 -11.33 -5.36 17.31
C SER A 58 -10.26 -5.77 18.32
N GLY A 59 -9.45 -4.81 18.78
CA GLY A 59 -8.25 -5.07 19.55
C GLY A 59 -7.13 -5.77 18.74
N ASP A 60 -7.31 -5.93 17.43
CA ASP A 60 -6.30 -6.53 16.55
C ASP A 60 -5.17 -5.53 16.29
N PRO A 61 -3.90 -5.88 16.57
CA PRO A 61 -2.76 -5.06 16.21
C PRO A 61 -2.72 -4.65 14.73
N ALA A 62 -3.18 -5.50 13.81
CA ALA A 62 -3.20 -5.24 12.38
C ALA A 62 -4.12 -4.06 12.01
N ASP A 63 -5.30 -3.95 12.63
CA ASP A 63 -6.22 -2.83 12.40
C ASP A 63 -5.60 -1.51 12.86
N ALA A 64 -4.89 -1.53 13.99
CA ALA A 64 -4.17 -0.37 14.50
C ALA A 64 -2.90 -0.04 13.68
N GLY A 65 -2.40 -0.99 12.89
CA GLY A 65 -1.31 -0.82 11.92
C GLY A 65 -1.81 -0.69 10.48
N SER A 66 -3.06 -0.28 10.26
CA SER A 66 -3.67 -0.24 8.93
C SER A 66 -2.93 0.73 7.98
N PRO A 67 -2.49 0.28 6.79
CA PRO A 67 -1.92 1.16 5.76
C PRO A 67 -2.89 2.27 5.29
N VAL A 68 -4.20 2.00 5.28
CA VAL A 68 -5.25 2.98 4.95
C VAL A 68 -5.26 4.11 5.97
N LEU A 69 -5.10 3.78 7.26
CA LEU A 69 -5.07 4.75 8.35
C LEU A 69 -3.84 5.66 8.21
N ALA A 70 -2.66 5.07 8.01
CA ALA A 70 -1.43 5.84 7.77
C ALA A 70 -1.57 6.79 6.57
N CYS A 71 -2.08 6.30 5.44
CA CYS A 71 -2.30 7.14 4.26
C CYS A 71 -3.28 8.29 4.54
N SER A 72 -4.39 8.00 5.21
CA SER A 72 -5.39 9.02 5.55
C SER A 72 -4.83 10.09 6.49
N LEU A 73 -4.03 9.69 7.49
CA LEU A 73 -3.34 10.61 8.40
C LEU A 73 -2.35 11.53 7.66
N PHE A 74 -1.51 10.98 6.79
CA PHE A 74 -0.62 11.82 5.95
C PHE A 74 -1.41 12.81 5.09
N ARG A 75 -2.49 12.34 4.47
CA ARG A 75 -3.34 13.17 3.60
C ARG A 75 -4.12 14.24 4.36
N ALA A 76 -4.40 14.01 5.65
CA ALA A 76 -4.94 15.01 6.58
C ALA A 76 -3.87 15.94 7.19
N GLY A 77 -2.58 15.72 6.91
CA GLY A 77 -1.47 16.50 7.49
C GLY A 77 -1.08 16.10 8.92
N ARG A 78 -1.57 14.96 9.42
CA ARG A 78 -1.27 14.41 10.75
C ARG A 78 -0.04 13.49 10.68
N GLU A 79 1.10 14.10 10.38
CA GLU A 79 2.31 13.37 9.98
C GLU A 79 2.93 12.52 11.09
N GLU A 80 2.99 13.01 12.33
CA GLU A 80 3.54 12.26 13.47
C GLU A 80 2.75 10.96 13.72
N GLU A 81 1.43 11.07 13.82
CA GLU A 81 0.53 9.92 14.02
C GLU A 81 0.60 8.94 12.83
N ALA A 82 0.74 9.46 11.60
CA ALA A 82 0.89 8.62 10.42
C ALA A 82 2.15 7.75 10.52
N TRP A 83 3.27 8.32 10.97
CA TRP A 83 4.52 7.58 11.14
C TRP A 83 4.44 6.51 12.22
N GLU A 84 3.74 6.76 13.33
CA GLU A 84 3.50 5.73 14.36
C GLU A 84 2.75 4.52 13.78
N VAL A 85 1.72 4.76 12.96
CA VAL A 85 0.97 3.69 12.29
C VAL A 85 1.85 2.93 11.29
N VAL A 86 2.70 3.63 10.53
CA VAL A 86 3.65 3.00 9.60
C VAL A 86 4.64 2.10 10.36
N GLU A 87 5.22 2.59 11.46
CA GLU A 87 6.16 1.80 12.26
C GLU A 87 5.51 0.55 12.84
N LYS A 88 4.26 0.65 13.28
CA LYS A 88 3.47 -0.50 13.73
C LYS A 88 3.23 -1.50 12.60
N ALA A 89 2.81 -1.02 11.42
CA ALA A 89 2.59 -1.85 10.24
C ALA A 89 3.86 -2.62 9.84
N GLU A 90 5.01 -1.93 9.81
CA GLU A 90 6.30 -2.55 9.50
C GLU A 90 6.73 -3.58 10.54
N GLY A 91 6.50 -3.30 11.83
CA GLY A 91 6.78 -4.25 12.90
C GLY A 91 5.99 -5.55 12.76
N LEU A 92 4.71 -5.44 12.38
CA LEU A 92 3.85 -6.60 12.12
C LEU A 92 4.29 -7.38 10.88
N ALA A 93 4.57 -6.68 9.77
CA ALA A 93 5.05 -7.29 8.54
C ALA A 93 6.39 -8.03 8.76
N ALA A 94 7.30 -7.43 9.53
CA ALA A 94 8.58 -8.04 9.91
C ALA A 94 8.38 -9.31 10.75
N ALA A 95 7.51 -9.26 11.77
CA ALA A 95 7.20 -10.41 12.62
C ALA A 95 6.58 -11.56 11.83
N GLY A 96 5.69 -11.25 10.88
CA GLY A 96 5.06 -12.24 10.01
C GLY A 96 5.93 -12.77 8.87
N GLN A 97 7.08 -12.12 8.57
CA GLN A 97 7.87 -12.35 7.36
C GLN A 97 6.99 -12.36 6.09
N ASN A 98 6.00 -11.46 6.04
CA ASN A 98 4.99 -11.45 4.99
C ASN A 98 5.27 -10.31 4.00
N TRP A 99 5.74 -10.67 2.81
CA TRP A 99 6.04 -9.70 1.76
C TRP A 99 4.80 -8.93 1.27
N ARG A 100 3.59 -9.50 1.42
CA ARG A 100 2.33 -8.85 0.97
C ARG A 100 2.00 -7.64 1.84
N ASP A 101 2.28 -7.71 3.14
CA ASP A 101 2.02 -6.61 4.07
C ASP A 101 2.94 -5.43 3.75
N TYR A 102 4.18 -5.70 3.35
CA TYR A 102 5.09 -4.68 2.84
C TYR A 102 4.66 -4.11 1.48
N ASP A 103 4.17 -4.94 0.56
CA ASP A 103 3.67 -4.49 -0.76
C ASP A 103 2.46 -3.56 -0.59
N GLU A 104 1.50 -3.94 0.26
CA GLU A 104 0.33 -3.12 0.56
C GLU A 104 0.71 -1.80 1.23
N LEU A 105 1.56 -1.85 2.27
CA LEU A 105 2.04 -0.63 2.93
C LEU A 105 2.76 0.30 1.94
N ALA A 106 3.58 -0.25 1.06
CA ALA A 106 4.28 0.52 0.03
C ALA A 106 3.30 1.24 -0.92
N ASP A 107 2.25 0.56 -1.38
CA ASP A 107 1.24 1.14 -2.26
C ASP A 107 0.53 2.33 -1.59
N TYR A 108 0.17 2.21 -0.30
CA TYR A 108 -0.41 3.32 0.46
C TYR A 108 0.58 4.45 0.74
N LEU A 109 1.86 4.16 0.96
CA LEU A 109 2.90 5.20 1.08
C LEU A 109 3.12 5.95 -0.24
N VAL A 110 3.05 5.27 -1.39
CA VAL A 110 3.06 5.95 -2.70
C VAL A 110 1.83 6.85 -2.83
N ARG A 111 0.64 6.36 -2.47
CA ARG A 111 -0.59 7.17 -2.43
C ARG A 111 -0.46 8.35 -1.48
N ALA A 112 0.25 8.24 -0.36
CA ALA A 112 0.48 9.32 0.59
C ALA A 112 1.61 10.29 0.22
N ASP A 113 2.24 10.08 -0.94
CA ASP A 113 3.41 10.82 -1.37
C ASP A 113 4.63 10.68 -0.45
N ARG A 114 4.94 9.43 -0.06
CA ARG A 114 6.11 9.05 0.74
C ARG A 114 6.99 8.03 -0.01
N PRO A 115 7.56 8.42 -1.18
CA PRO A 115 8.23 7.48 -2.08
C PRO A 115 9.48 6.84 -1.49
N GLU A 116 10.23 7.53 -0.64
CA GLU A 116 11.45 6.99 -0.01
C GLU A 116 11.12 5.84 0.94
N ARG A 117 10.05 5.97 1.73
CA ARG A 117 9.61 4.89 2.63
C ARG A 117 8.95 3.76 1.84
N ALA A 118 8.13 4.08 0.84
CA ALA A 118 7.55 3.08 -0.05
C ALA A 118 8.63 2.22 -0.73
N LEU A 119 9.73 2.84 -1.18
CA LEU A 119 10.86 2.10 -1.77
C LEU A 119 11.44 1.08 -0.78
N LYS A 120 11.66 1.47 0.48
CA LYS A 120 12.15 0.55 1.52
C LYS A 120 11.19 -0.63 1.72
N CYS A 121 9.89 -0.39 1.72
CA CYS A 121 8.90 -1.46 1.84
C CYS A 121 8.95 -2.42 0.64
N TYR A 122 9.03 -1.91 -0.60
CA TYR A 122 9.21 -2.79 -1.77
C TYR A 122 10.53 -3.57 -1.75
N ASP A 123 11.61 -2.93 -1.28
CA ASP A 123 12.91 -3.57 -1.08
C ASP A 123 12.82 -4.75 -0.09
N GLU A 124 12.15 -4.55 1.05
CA GLU A 124 11.90 -5.63 2.03
C GLU A 124 10.98 -6.73 1.48
N ALA A 125 9.92 -6.36 0.75
CA ALA A 125 9.04 -7.32 0.09
C ALA A 125 9.82 -8.21 -0.89
N LEU A 126 10.70 -7.61 -1.71
CA LEU A 126 11.59 -8.36 -2.60
C LEU A 126 12.58 -9.23 -1.84
N ARG A 127 13.19 -8.72 -0.76
CA ARG A 127 14.13 -9.47 0.06
C ARG A 127 13.49 -10.74 0.63
N ILE A 128 12.28 -10.62 1.19
CA ILE A 128 11.54 -11.75 1.78
C ILE A 128 11.18 -12.77 0.71
N VAL A 129 10.54 -12.33 -0.38
CA VAL A 129 9.97 -13.24 -1.37
C VAL A 129 11.01 -13.94 -2.23
N LEU A 130 12.18 -13.32 -2.44
CA LEU A 130 13.30 -13.89 -3.18
C LEU A 130 14.36 -14.51 -2.24
N GLY A 131 14.20 -14.39 -0.92
CA GLY A 131 15.17 -14.88 0.06
C GLY A 131 16.53 -14.20 -0.06
N LEU A 132 16.57 -12.91 -0.39
CA LEU A 132 17.81 -12.17 -0.59
C LEU A 132 18.45 -11.80 0.76
N GLU A 133 19.77 -11.73 0.80
CA GLU A 133 20.49 -11.10 1.92
C GLU A 133 20.32 -9.58 1.92
N GLN A 134 20.28 -8.98 0.72
CA GLN A 134 20.11 -7.54 0.49
C GLN A 134 19.12 -7.29 -0.65
N PRO A 135 18.35 -6.19 -0.63
CA PRO A 135 17.32 -5.92 -1.65
C PRO A 135 17.81 -5.79 -3.09
N ASP A 136 19.09 -5.50 -3.31
CA ASP A 136 19.75 -5.34 -4.61
C ASP A 136 20.60 -6.55 -5.01
N ALA A 137 20.60 -7.61 -4.21
CA ALA A 137 21.34 -8.83 -4.51
C ALA A 137 20.84 -9.48 -5.82
N PRO A 138 21.74 -10.07 -6.62
CA PRO A 138 21.34 -10.77 -7.84
C PRO A 138 20.37 -11.91 -7.50
N GLU A 139 19.40 -12.14 -8.39
CA GLU A 139 18.40 -13.19 -8.19
C GLU A 139 19.07 -14.57 -8.15
N PRO A 140 18.64 -15.48 -7.26
CA PRO A 140 19.07 -16.86 -7.31
C PRO A 140 18.63 -17.49 -8.65
N GLU A 141 19.34 -18.51 -9.14
CA GLU A 141 19.11 -19.08 -10.49
C GLU A 141 17.72 -19.73 -10.66
N HIS A 142 17.03 -20.04 -9.57
CA HIS A 142 15.71 -20.68 -9.59
C HIS A 142 14.70 -20.09 -8.58
N PRO A 143 14.24 -18.84 -8.72
CA PRO A 143 13.08 -18.36 -8.01
C PRO A 143 11.86 -18.70 -8.89
N ALA A 144 11.20 -19.82 -8.60
CA ALA A 144 9.78 -19.91 -8.97
C ALA A 144 9.11 -18.73 -8.26
N LEU A 145 8.53 -17.76 -8.98
CA LEU A 145 7.39 -16.92 -8.54
C LEU A 145 7.10 -15.81 -9.57
N ARG A 146 6.19 -16.10 -10.51
CA ARG A 146 5.46 -15.10 -11.32
C ARG A 146 4.64 -14.04 -10.51
N PRO A 147 4.28 -14.21 -9.21
CA PRO A 147 3.56 -13.18 -8.44
C PRO A 147 4.31 -11.86 -8.15
N LEU A 148 5.50 -11.63 -8.71
CA LEU A 148 6.35 -10.48 -8.42
C LEU A 148 6.26 -9.33 -9.43
N SER A 149 5.32 -9.41 -10.39
CA SER A 149 5.20 -8.38 -11.42
C SER A 149 4.77 -7.03 -10.85
N SER A 150 3.89 -6.99 -9.84
CA SER A 150 3.45 -5.75 -9.18
C SER A 150 4.58 -5.13 -8.35
N VAL A 151 5.14 -5.87 -7.40
CA VAL A 151 6.22 -5.41 -6.50
C VAL A 151 7.39 -4.84 -7.31
N ARG A 152 7.92 -5.59 -8.27
CA ARG A 152 9.07 -5.13 -9.08
C ARG A 152 8.71 -3.92 -9.94
N ARG A 153 7.52 -3.90 -10.52
CA ARG A 153 7.05 -2.77 -11.34
C ARG A 153 6.88 -1.53 -10.47
N ASN A 154 6.21 -1.63 -9.33
CA ASN A 154 5.93 -0.48 -8.47
C ASN A 154 7.22 0.05 -7.85
N ARG A 155 8.12 -0.83 -7.40
CA ARG A 155 9.49 -0.47 -7.01
C ARG A 155 10.24 0.29 -8.10
N MET A 156 10.26 -0.23 -9.33
CA MET A 156 10.88 0.44 -10.47
C MET A 156 10.28 1.83 -10.72
N LEU A 157 8.95 1.97 -10.63
CA LEU A 157 8.27 3.25 -10.78
C LEU A 157 8.67 4.24 -9.68
N VAL A 158 8.77 3.80 -8.44
CA VAL A 158 9.23 4.62 -7.32
C VAL A 158 10.71 5.03 -7.49
N ARG A 159 11.59 4.10 -7.86
CA ARG A 159 13.00 4.41 -8.16
C ARG A 159 13.14 5.43 -9.28
N GLN A 160 12.36 5.27 -10.35
CA GLN A 160 12.30 6.22 -11.46
C GLN A 160 11.84 7.60 -10.98
N ARG A 161 10.82 7.65 -10.12
CA ARG A 161 10.31 8.89 -9.52
C ARG A 161 11.37 9.59 -8.68
N LEU A 162 12.20 8.83 -7.96
CA LEU A 162 13.30 9.31 -7.14
C LEU A 162 14.58 9.63 -7.94
N GLY A 163 14.59 9.41 -9.26
CA GLY A 163 15.78 9.64 -10.10
C GLY A 163 16.92 8.63 -9.87
N LEU A 164 16.62 7.46 -9.29
CA LEU A 164 17.60 6.42 -9.03
C LEU A 164 17.94 5.64 -10.32
N PRO A 165 19.19 5.17 -10.48
CA PRO A 165 19.57 4.36 -11.64
C PRO A 165 18.85 3.00 -11.62
N ALA A 166 18.53 2.48 -12.81
CA ALA A 166 17.88 1.19 -12.94
C ALA A 166 18.82 0.04 -12.52
N ASP A 167 18.33 -0.87 -11.68
CA ASP A 167 19.05 -2.09 -11.29
C ASP A 167 18.58 -3.33 -12.08
N GLU A 168 19.07 -4.52 -11.70
CA GLU A 168 18.70 -5.77 -12.38
C GLU A 168 17.22 -6.14 -12.19
N HIS A 169 16.62 -5.82 -11.05
CA HIS A 169 15.20 -6.07 -10.81
C HIS A 169 14.32 -5.14 -11.65
N ASP A 170 14.73 -3.88 -11.82
CA ASP A 170 14.08 -2.92 -12.71
C ASP A 170 14.14 -3.41 -14.17
N LYS A 171 15.30 -3.90 -14.62
CA LYS A 171 15.48 -4.47 -15.97
C LYS A 171 14.61 -5.73 -16.16
N ALA A 172 14.51 -6.58 -15.14
CA ALA A 172 13.65 -7.76 -15.16
C ALA A 172 12.16 -7.38 -15.26
N ALA A 173 11.72 -6.35 -14.51
CA ALA A 173 10.36 -5.83 -14.59
C ALA A 173 10.01 -5.35 -16.01
N VAL A 174 10.89 -4.59 -16.66
CA VAL A 174 10.68 -4.13 -18.05
C VAL A 174 10.56 -5.29 -19.04
N LYS A 175 11.36 -6.35 -18.87
CA LYS A 175 11.28 -7.55 -19.73
C LYS A 175 9.95 -8.30 -19.56
N ALA A 176 9.35 -8.25 -18.37
CA ALA A 176 8.08 -8.88 -18.05
C ALA A 176 6.85 -8.10 -18.57
N LEU A 177 6.99 -6.82 -18.92
CA LEU A 177 5.87 -6.03 -19.47
C LEU A 177 5.38 -6.58 -20.84
N PRO A 178 4.07 -6.53 -21.12
CA PRO A 178 3.55 -6.83 -22.46
C PRO A 178 4.27 -6.00 -23.53
N VAL A 179 4.53 -6.60 -24.70
CA VAL A 179 5.30 -5.96 -25.78
C VAL A 179 4.73 -4.58 -26.14
N ALA A 180 3.41 -4.42 -26.17
CA ALA A 180 2.72 -3.16 -26.46
C ALA A 180 3.07 -2.00 -25.49
N GLU A 181 3.42 -2.31 -24.24
CA GLU A 181 3.76 -1.32 -23.22
C GLU A 181 5.26 -0.91 -23.29
N ARG A 182 6.12 -1.84 -23.75
CA ARG A 182 7.55 -1.56 -24.01
C ARG A 182 7.76 -0.52 -25.12
N TRP A 183 6.90 -0.51 -26.14
CA TRP A 183 6.99 0.44 -27.26
C TRP A 183 6.57 1.87 -26.89
N ARG A 184 5.66 2.05 -25.92
CA ARG A 184 5.26 3.39 -25.46
C ARG A 184 6.38 4.12 -24.71
N ARG A 185 7.23 3.38 -23.98
CA ARG A 185 8.38 3.96 -23.24
C ARG A 185 9.55 4.38 -24.13
N ARG A 186 9.73 3.78 -25.32
CA ARG A 186 10.78 4.19 -26.28
C ARG A 186 10.48 5.49 -27.05
N ARG A 187 9.28 6.06 -26.90
CA ARG A 187 8.82 7.23 -27.69
C ARG A 187 8.56 8.50 -26.88
N ARG A 188 8.89 8.54 -25.58
CA ARG A 188 8.89 9.82 -24.85
C ARG A 188 10.30 10.43 -24.98
N PRO A 189 10.43 11.62 -25.60
CA PRO A 189 11.70 12.35 -25.66
C PRO A 189 12.15 12.79 -24.26
#